data_AF-A0A7R9TTC7-F1
#
_entry.id   AF-A0A7R9TTC7-F1
#
_cell.length_a   1.000
_cell.length_b   1.000
_cell.length_c   1.000
_cell.angle_alpha   90.00
_cell.angle_beta   90.00
_cell.angle_gamma   90.00
#
_symmetry.space_group_name_H-M   'P 1'
#
loop_
_entity.id
_entity.type
_entity.pdbx_description
1 polymer ?
#
loop_
_entity_poly.entity_id
_entity_poly.type
_entity_poly.pdbx_seq_one_letter_code
_entity_poly.pdbx_strand_id
1 'polypeptide(L)'
;EPPAAKKAKKAATKKPPPYPEGTFPQTPAPRRLQPLETKTPDGRATFKALAWNVAGLRALMEKNPGTLRAIVDAERPDVLCLQEHKLQDVHVSDLTTKLKTLLPEYPTVRFAVSTKKKGYSGVAVIARAPIEGDGDG
;
A
#
# COMPACT_ATOMS: atom_id res chain seq x y z
N GLU A 1 39.43 60.55 -1.45
CA GLU A 1 38.86 59.28 -1.93
C GLU A 1 39.12 58.21 -0.87
N PRO A 2 38.10 57.63 -0.20
CA PRO A 2 38.32 56.53 0.73
C PRO A 2 38.31 55.17 -0.02
N PRO A 3 39.09 54.17 0.42
CA PRO A 3 39.33 52.94 -0.35
C PRO A 3 38.17 51.95 -0.28
N ALA A 4 37.88 51.31 -1.41
CA ALA A 4 36.83 50.29 -1.55
C ALA A 4 37.16 49.01 -0.75
N ALA A 5 36.30 48.66 0.21
CA ALA A 5 36.38 47.41 0.96
C ALA A 5 35.87 46.23 0.11
N LYS A 6 36.74 45.23 -0.10
CA LYS A 6 36.48 43.99 -0.86
C LYS A 6 35.43 43.12 -0.15
N LYS A 7 34.34 42.78 -0.84
CA LYS A 7 33.33 41.80 -0.37
C LYS A 7 33.92 40.38 -0.37
N ALA A 8 33.86 39.70 0.77
CA ALA A 8 34.28 38.31 0.95
C ALA A 8 33.42 37.33 0.13
N LYS A 9 34.07 36.37 -0.54
CA LYS A 9 33.41 35.27 -1.26
C LYS A 9 32.83 34.27 -0.25
N LYS A 10 31.51 34.04 -0.29
CA LYS A 10 30.85 32.98 0.49
C LYS A 10 31.30 31.61 -0.03
N ALA A 11 31.75 30.75 0.89
CA ALA A 11 32.08 29.35 0.60
C ALA A 11 30.83 28.60 0.12
N ALA A 12 30.98 27.84 -0.97
CA ALA A 12 29.91 27.01 -1.51
C ALA A 12 29.58 25.87 -0.54
N THR A 13 28.35 25.85 -0.02
CA THR A 13 27.81 24.73 0.75
C THR A 13 27.64 23.52 -0.17
N LYS A 14 28.37 22.44 0.11
CA LYS A 14 28.18 21.15 -0.57
C LYS A 14 26.76 20.67 -0.30
N LYS A 15 26.00 20.36 -1.36
CA LYS A 15 24.69 19.72 -1.22
C LYS A 15 24.86 18.40 -0.46
N PRO A 16 24.00 18.08 0.51
CA PRO A 16 24.02 16.77 1.16
C PRO A 16 23.80 15.68 0.12
N PRO A 17 24.34 14.47 0.35
CA PRO A 17 24.09 13.33 -0.51
C PRO A 17 22.58 13.08 -0.64
N PRO A 18 22.11 12.55 -1.79
CA PRO A 18 20.69 12.36 -2.05
C PRO A 18 20.02 11.37 -1.09
N TYR A 19 20.80 10.60 -0.32
CA TYR A 19 20.32 9.61 0.63
C TYR A 19 21.13 9.64 1.92
N PRO A 20 20.48 9.39 3.09
CA PRO A 20 21.16 9.33 4.38
C PRO A 20 22.16 8.17 4.44
N GLU A 21 23.20 8.34 5.27
CA GLU A 21 24.17 7.28 5.55
C GLU A 21 23.46 6.01 6.04
N GLY A 22 23.80 4.85 5.47
CA GLY A 22 23.13 3.57 5.76
C GLY A 22 22.00 3.17 4.82
N THR A 23 21.69 3.95 3.77
CA THR A 23 20.83 3.44 2.69
C THR A 23 21.54 2.37 1.88
N PHE A 24 21.00 1.16 1.89
CA PHE A 24 21.40 0.10 0.98
C PHE A 24 20.79 0.36 -0.41
N PRO A 25 21.57 0.23 -1.50
CA PRO A 25 21.00 0.32 -2.84
C PRO A 25 19.97 -0.79 -3.02
N GLN A 26 18.78 -0.44 -3.52
CA GLN A 26 17.78 -1.42 -3.87
C GLN A 26 18.38 -2.37 -4.90
N THR A 27 18.58 -3.64 -4.53
CA THR A 27 18.97 -4.66 -5.50
C THR A 27 17.89 -4.73 -6.56
N PRO A 28 18.23 -4.75 -7.87
CA PRO A 28 17.25 -4.99 -8.91
C PRO A 28 16.66 -6.38 -8.71
N ALA A 29 15.54 -6.46 -7.99
CA ALA A 29 14.72 -7.65 -7.97
C ALA A 29 13.90 -7.58 -9.26
N PRO A 30 14.18 -8.41 -10.28
CA PRO A 30 13.37 -8.41 -11.47
C PRO A 30 11.93 -8.68 -11.04
N ARG A 31 11.06 -7.70 -11.26
CA ARG A 31 9.63 -7.93 -11.13
C ARG A 31 9.33 -9.07 -12.09
N ARG A 32 8.73 -10.15 -11.63
CA ARG A 32 8.20 -11.17 -12.55
C ARG A 32 7.05 -10.49 -13.29
N LEU A 33 7.37 -9.88 -14.44
CA LEU A 33 6.47 -9.04 -15.24
C LEU A 33 5.39 -9.85 -15.98
N GLN A 34 5.52 -11.17 -15.98
CA GLN A 34 4.53 -12.04 -16.59
C GLN A 34 3.36 -12.21 -15.62
N PRO A 35 2.11 -12.28 -16.12
CA PRO A 35 1.02 -12.85 -15.33
C PRO A 35 1.55 -14.17 -14.76
N LEU A 36 1.54 -14.31 -13.43
CA LEU A 36 1.94 -15.56 -12.79
C LEU A 36 1.12 -16.65 -13.49
N GLU A 37 1.80 -17.59 -14.15
CA GLU A 37 1.13 -18.65 -14.89
C GLU A 37 0.09 -19.24 -13.96
N THR A 38 -1.18 -19.26 -14.39
CA THR A 38 -2.29 -19.69 -13.52
C THR A 38 -2.15 -21.15 -13.06
N LYS A 39 -1.20 -21.88 -13.65
CA LYS A 39 -0.80 -23.23 -13.30
C LYS A 39 0.71 -23.34 -13.17
N THR A 40 1.16 -24.14 -12.22
CA THR A 40 2.54 -24.60 -12.11
C THR A 40 2.89 -25.59 -13.24
N PRO A 41 4.17 -25.91 -13.49
CA PRO A 41 4.57 -26.88 -14.51
C PRO A 41 3.91 -28.26 -14.37
N ASP A 42 3.54 -28.64 -13.16
CA ASP A 42 2.82 -29.88 -12.82
C ASP A 42 1.28 -29.72 -12.78
N GLY A 43 0.76 -28.59 -13.28
CA GLY A 43 -0.67 -28.37 -13.53
C GLY A 43 -1.49 -27.88 -12.33
N ARG A 44 -0.89 -27.67 -11.16
CA ARG A 44 -1.60 -27.13 -9.98
C ARG A 44 -1.89 -25.65 -10.14
N ALA A 45 -3.04 -25.20 -9.65
CA ALA A 45 -3.38 -23.78 -9.68
C ALA A 45 -2.38 -22.96 -8.84
N THR A 46 -1.99 -21.79 -9.33
CA THR A 46 -1.17 -20.84 -8.57
C THR A 46 -2.03 -19.90 -7.76
N PHE A 47 -1.50 -19.42 -6.64
CA PHE A 47 -2.11 -18.42 -5.77
C PHE A 47 -1.27 -17.13 -5.79
N LYS A 48 -1.91 -15.98 -6.00
CA LYS A 48 -1.28 -14.66 -5.97
C LYS A 48 -1.79 -13.85 -4.78
N ALA A 49 -0.88 -13.52 -3.86
CA ALA A 49 -1.14 -12.55 -2.80
C ALA A 49 -0.44 -11.21 -3.10
N LEU A 50 -1.12 -10.10 -2.84
CA LEU A 50 -0.55 -8.76 -2.89
C LEU A 50 -0.61 -8.15 -1.49
N ALA A 51 0.52 -7.68 -0.98
CA ALA A 51 0.60 -6.94 0.27
C ALA A 51 1.01 -5.49 0.00
N TRP A 52 0.26 -4.54 0.57
CA TRP A 52 0.50 -3.12 0.38
C TRP A 52 0.26 -2.31 1.66
N ASN A 53 1.32 -1.70 2.17
CA ASN A 53 1.21 -0.65 3.18
C ASN A 53 0.72 0.64 2.51
N VAL A 54 -0.51 1.05 2.83
CA VAL A 54 -1.18 2.21 2.21
C VAL A 54 -0.93 3.52 2.96
N ALA A 55 -0.27 3.47 4.12
CA ALA A 55 -0.01 4.61 4.99
C ALA A 55 -1.25 5.47 5.34
N GLY A 56 -2.46 4.92 5.23
CA GLY A 56 -3.75 5.57 5.48
C GLY A 56 -4.74 5.33 4.35
N LEU A 57 -5.69 4.42 4.54
CA LEU A 57 -6.61 4.00 3.47
C LEU A 57 -7.59 5.09 3.05
N ARG A 58 -8.12 5.87 4.00
CA ARG A 58 -9.01 6.99 3.68
C ARG A 58 -8.35 8.02 2.79
N ALA A 59 -7.14 8.45 3.17
CA ALA A 59 -6.37 9.42 2.39
C ALA A 59 -6.05 8.90 1.00
N LEU A 60 -5.73 7.60 0.86
CA LEU A 60 -5.53 6.96 -0.43
C LEU A 60 -6.79 7.04 -1.30
N MET A 61 -7.96 6.68 -0.75
CA MET A 61 -9.22 6.68 -1.51
C MET A 61 -9.73 8.09 -1.83
N GLU A 62 -9.45 9.08 -0.99
CA GLU A 62 -9.83 10.48 -1.22
C GLU A 62 -8.92 11.15 -2.26
N LYS A 63 -7.60 10.95 -2.16
CA LYS A 63 -6.62 11.61 -3.05
C LYS A 63 -6.46 10.90 -4.39
N ASN A 64 -6.53 9.57 -4.38
CA ASN A 64 -6.28 8.73 -5.56
C ASN A 64 -7.32 7.58 -5.65
N PRO A 65 -8.61 7.89 -5.86
CA PRO A 65 -9.70 6.90 -5.80
C PRO A 65 -9.54 5.72 -6.78
N GLY A 66 -8.85 5.92 -7.91
CA GLY A 66 -8.63 4.90 -8.92
C GLY A 66 -7.45 3.95 -8.66
N THR A 67 -6.54 4.26 -7.72
CA THR A 67 -5.29 3.50 -7.58
C THR A 67 -5.52 2.06 -7.18
N LEU A 68 -6.45 1.81 -6.24
CA LEU A 68 -6.74 0.45 -5.79
C LEU A 68 -7.28 -0.40 -6.94
N ARG A 69 -8.22 0.16 -7.72
CA ARG A 69 -8.81 -0.50 -8.88
C ARG A 69 -7.76 -0.81 -9.95
N ALA A 70 -6.91 0.17 -10.28
CA ALA A 70 -5.85 -0.01 -11.27
C ALA A 70 -4.85 -1.13 -10.88
N ILE A 71 -4.48 -1.22 -9.59
CA ILE A 71 -3.61 -2.30 -9.10
C ILE A 71 -4.30 -3.66 -9.21
N VAL A 72 -5.59 -3.75 -8.85
CA VAL A 72 -6.35 -4.99 -8.97
C VAL A 72 -6.51 -5.43 -10.42
N ASP A 73 -6.82 -4.50 -11.35
CA ASP A 73 -6.96 -4.82 -12.77
C ASP A 73 -5.63 -5.33 -13.37
N ALA A 74 -4.51 -4.73 -12.96
CA ALA A 74 -3.17 -5.09 -13.43
C ALA A 74 -2.67 -6.42 -12.84
N GLU A 75 -2.87 -6.62 -11.54
CA GLU A 75 -2.26 -7.74 -10.82
C GLU A 75 -3.19 -8.95 -10.66
N ARG A 76 -4.50 -8.71 -10.61
CA ARG A 76 -5.55 -9.72 -10.36
C ARG A 76 -5.20 -10.69 -9.21
N PRO A 77 -4.86 -10.20 -8.00
CA PRO A 77 -4.47 -11.07 -6.89
C PRO A 77 -5.64 -11.89 -6.34
N ASP A 78 -5.42 -13.12 -5.87
CA ASP A 78 -6.43 -13.90 -5.14
C ASP A 78 -6.78 -13.25 -3.80
N VAL A 79 -5.76 -12.67 -3.16
CA VAL A 79 -5.87 -11.95 -1.89
C VAL A 79 -5.06 -10.66 -1.94
N LEU A 80 -5.68 -9.57 -1.49
CA LEU A 80 -5.08 -8.27 -1.27
C LEU A 80 -5.07 -7.95 0.23
N CYS A 81 -3.87 -7.76 0.78
CA CYS A 81 -3.64 -7.39 2.17
C CYS A 81 -3.19 -5.93 2.25
N LEU A 82 -3.98 -5.09 2.92
CA LEU A 82 -3.65 -3.68 3.15
C LEU A 82 -3.14 -3.50 4.59
N GLN A 83 -1.99 -2.85 4.76
CA GLN A 83 -1.43 -2.51 6.08
C GLN A 83 -1.44 -1.00 6.32
N GLU A 84 -1.39 -0.60 7.60
CA GLU A 84 -1.46 0.79 8.04
C GLU A 84 -2.67 1.54 7.47
N HIS A 85 -3.84 0.91 7.41
CA HIS A 85 -5.03 1.59 6.93
C HIS A 85 -5.49 2.73 7.86
N LYS A 86 -5.06 2.73 9.14
CA LYS A 86 -5.27 3.82 10.12
C LYS A 86 -6.75 4.17 10.34
N LEU A 87 -7.61 3.15 10.33
CA LEU A 87 -9.06 3.30 10.54
C LEU A 87 -9.39 3.18 12.04
N GLN A 88 -10.63 3.52 12.35
CA GLN A 88 -11.27 3.29 13.65
C GLN A 88 -12.51 2.43 13.35
N ASP A 89 -13.05 1.73 14.35
CA ASP A 89 -14.24 0.86 14.18
C ASP A 89 -15.40 1.58 13.47
N VAL A 90 -15.65 2.85 13.81
CA VAL A 90 -16.69 3.68 13.20
C VAL A 90 -16.55 3.86 11.68
N HIS A 91 -15.35 3.64 11.12
CA HIS A 91 -15.10 3.76 9.68
C HIS A 91 -15.21 2.43 8.94
N VAL A 92 -15.24 1.29 9.64
CA VAL A 92 -15.10 -0.04 9.03
C VAL A 92 -16.29 -0.38 8.13
N SER A 93 -17.52 -0.10 8.59
CA SER A 93 -18.74 -0.38 7.82
C SER A 93 -18.77 0.37 6.48
N ASP A 94 -18.53 1.68 6.52
CA ASP A 94 -18.50 2.53 5.33
C ASP A 94 -17.42 2.10 4.34
N LEU A 95 -16.21 1.81 4.84
CA LEU A 95 -15.10 1.38 4.00
C LEU A 95 -15.33 -0.02 3.41
N THR A 96 -15.96 -0.93 4.17
CA THR A 96 -16.34 -2.25 3.67
C THR A 96 -17.29 -2.12 2.48
N THR A 97 -18.32 -1.29 2.60
CA THR A 97 -19.29 -1.04 1.53
C THR A 97 -18.63 -0.43 0.30
N LYS A 98 -17.75 0.57 0.49
CA LYS A 98 -17.00 1.19 -0.61
C LYS A 98 -16.09 0.20 -1.32
N LEU A 99 -15.35 -0.63 -0.57
CA LEU A 99 -14.46 -1.64 -1.15
C LEU A 99 -15.23 -2.71 -1.93
N LYS A 100 -16.34 -3.21 -1.39
CA LYS A 100 -17.21 -4.16 -2.11
C LYS A 100 -17.81 -3.57 -3.38
N THR A 101 -18.12 -2.27 -3.37
CA THR A 101 -18.62 -1.56 -4.58
C THR A 101 -17.51 -1.38 -5.62
N LEU A 102 -16.29 -1.06 -5.17
CA LEU A 102 -15.14 -0.82 -6.03
C LEU A 102 -14.58 -2.11 -6.64
N LEU A 103 -14.62 -3.20 -5.88
CA LEU A 103 -14.05 -4.51 -6.16
C LEU A 103 -15.11 -5.62 -5.97
N PRO A 104 -16.18 -5.64 -6.79
CA PRO A 104 -17.30 -6.58 -6.64
C PRO A 104 -16.88 -8.05 -6.76
N GLU A 105 -15.76 -8.33 -7.44
CA GLU A 105 -15.18 -9.67 -7.58
C GLU A 105 -14.45 -10.19 -6.33
N TYR A 106 -14.37 -9.37 -5.27
CA TYR A 106 -13.79 -9.70 -3.97
C TYR A 106 -14.87 -9.65 -2.86
N PRO A 107 -15.69 -10.71 -2.70
CA PRO A 107 -16.80 -10.71 -1.75
C PRO A 107 -16.35 -10.63 -0.29
N THR A 108 -15.15 -11.12 0.00
CA THR A 108 -14.56 -11.12 1.34
C THR A 108 -13.81 -9.82 1.58
N VAL A 109 -14.25 -9.06 2.59
CA VAL A 109 -13.54 -7.89 3.12
C VAL A 109 -13.56 -7.99 4.65
N ARG A 110 -12.39 -8.05 5.27
CA ARG A 110 -12.21 -8.12 6.74
C ARG A 110 -11.22 -7.06 7.20
N PHE A 111 -11.50 -6.45 8.33
CA PHE A 111 -10.67 -5.43 8.95
C PHE A 111 -10.26 -5.85 10.35
N ALA A 112 -9.03 -5.52 10.74
CA ALA A 112 -8.58 -5.52 12.12
C ALA A 112 -8.04 -4.13 12.44
N VAL A 113 -8.72 -3.41 13.32
CA VAL A 113 -8.34 -2.04 13.72
C VAL A 113 -7.53 -2.05 15.01
N SER A 114 -6.73 -0.99 15.23
CA SER A 114 -6.00 -0.85 16.49
C SER A 114 -6.94 -0.45 17.64
N THR A 115 -7.03 -1.29 18.66
CA THR A 115 -7.85 -1.05 19.87
C THR A 115 -7.15 -0.16 20.90
N LYS A 116 -5.81 -0.21 20.98
CA LYS A 116 -5.03 0.59 21.95
C LYS A 116 -4.89 2.06 21.54
N LYS A 117 -4.69 2.33 20.24
CA LYS A 117 -4.49 3.69 19.72
C LYS A 117 -5.30 3.88 18.44
N LYS A 118 -6.41 4.61 18.57
CA LYS A 118 -7.32 4.93 17.46
C LYS A 118 -6.54 5.55 16.29
N GLY A 119 -6.77 5.02 15.08
CA GLY A 119 -6.19 5.55 13.85
C GLY A 119 -4.67 5.40 13.71
N TYR A 120 -4.01 4.56 14.51
CA TYR A 120 -2.55 4.40 14.44
C TYR A 120 -2.10 3.29 13.48
N SER A 121 -2.76 2.14 13.56
CA SER A 121 -2.41 0.93 12.79
C SER A 121 -3.68 0.26 12.27
N GLY A 122 -3.53 -0.95 11.73
CA GLY A 122 -4.60 -1.82 11.30
C GLY A 122 -4.30 -2.49 9.98
N VAL A 123 -4.95 -3.62 9.76
CA VAL A 123 -4.83 -4.43 8.54
C VAL A 123 -6.19 -4.76 7.96
N ALA A 124 -6.26 -4.89 6.64
CA ALA A 124 -7.44 -5.36 5.94
C ALA A 124 -7.08 -6.49 4.98
N VAL A 125 -7.97 -7.48 4.87
CA VAL A 125 -7.86 -8.58 3.91
C VAL A 125 -9.06 -8.53 2.98
N ILE A 126 -8.78 -8.54 1.67
CA ILE A 126 -9.75 -8.51 0.59
C ILE A 126 -9.49 -9.75 -0.28
N ALA A 127 -10.47 -10.63 -0.44
CA ALA A 127 -10.26 -11.94 -1.09
C ALA A 127 -11.37 -12.28 -2.08
N ARG A 128 -10.99 -12.96 -3.18
CA ARG A 128 -11.93 -13.51 -4.19
C ARG A 128 -12.75 -14.66 -3.63
N ALA A 129 -12.13 -15.49 -2.80
CA ALA A 129 -12.81 -16.61 -2.17
C ALA A 129 -13.67 -16.11 -1.00
N PRO A 130 -14.89 -16.66 -0.81
CA PRO A 130 -15.63 -16.47 0.42
C PRO A 130 -14.87 -17.09 1.60
N ILE A 131 -14.98 -16.50 2.79
CA ILE A 131 -14.55 -17.15 4.04
C ILE A 131 -15.71 -18.02 4.52
N GLU A 132 -15.44 -19.31 4.74
CA GLU A 132 -16.39 -20.21 5.36
C GLU A 132 -16.43 -19.96 6.88
N GLY A 133 -17.62 -19.71 7.44
CA GLY A 133 -17.85 -19.76 8.89
C GLY A 133 -18.07 -18.46 9.67
N ASP A 134 -18.34 -17.31 9.04
CA ASP A 134 -18.71 -16.10 9.78
C ASP A 134 -20.18 -16.16 10.27
N GLY A 135 -20.43 -16.91 11.33
CA GLY A 135 -21.47 -16.54 12.28
C GLY A 135 -20.98 -15.31 13.04
N ASP A 136 -21.74 -14.21 12.95
CA ASP A 136 -21.52 -13.02 13.77
C ASP A 136 -21.33 -13.43 15.24
N GLY A 137 -20.13 -13.16 15.77
CA GLY A 137 -19.82 -13.23 17.20
C GLY A 137 -19.88 -11.84 17.82
#